data_AF-A0A3N6AU85-F1
#
_entry.id   AF-A0A3N6AU85-F1
#
_cell.length_a   1.000
_cell.length_b   1.000
_cell.length_c   1.000
_cell.angle_alpha   90.00
_cell.angle_beta   90.00
_cell.angle_gamma   90.00
#
_symmetry.space_group_name_H-M   'P 1'
#
loop_
_entity.id
_entity.type
_entity.pdbx_description
1 polymer ?
#
loop_
_entity_poly.entity_id
_entity_poly.type
_entity_poly.pdbx_seq_one_letter_code
_entity_poly.pdbx_strand_id
1 'polypeptide(L)'
;WVRLKVQGPAGTSVTLLHAEVLDKEGNFYTENLRNAKQTVQYTLKGGGSETFEPHFTFQGFRYVAVDGYPGTLTLDSLTGVVIHSDMAKSGEFESSFPLINQLQHNIVWGQKGNFVDVPTDCPQRDERLGWTGDAQVFARTAAFNYDVAGFFTKWLKDVAADQLENGSVPFVIPDVLSRPGRPSAGSAAWADSAVIIPWTMYLVYGDKRFLEEQYESMARWVEYMRQRAGDDYLWTGDFHFGDWLAFATTRSDYPGATTGKDYIATAFFAHSTDLLARVARVLGRTEDASRYEQLVSKIKEAYRREFVTENGRVAENTQTAYALALEFDLLPENLRHAAAKRLAAEVRERKHLTTGFVGTPYLCHVLTRYEYLDEAYLLLKREEYPSWVYPVKQGATTIWERWDGQKPDGSFQDKGMNSFNHYAYGAIGDWMYRVMAGIELDPAAPGYKHILVQPQPGGGFTSAKASHETMYGKVSSAWSLKDGNFELAVQIPANTRATVRLPKAKSGQVTESGKPISQGN
;
A
#
# COMPACT_ATOMS: atom_id res chain seq x y z
N TRP A 1 22.07 7.40 5.26
CA TRP A 1 23.37 7.12 5.90
C TRP A 1 23.62 8.11 7.02
N VAL A 2 24.80 8.07 7.64
CA VAL A 2 25.24 9.07 8.62
C VAL A 2 26.41 9.88 8.07
N ARG A 3 26.32 11.20 8.17
CA ARG A 3 27.47 12.12 8.04
C ARG A 3 28.17 12.19 9.39
N LEU A 4 29.45 11.82 9.42
CA LEU A 4 30.31 11.85 10.61
C LEU A 4 31.18 13.11 10.59
N LYS A 5 31.18 13.87 11.69
CA LYS A 5 32.19 14.88 12.01
C LYS A 5 33.07 14.35 13.14
N VAL A 6 34.38 14.36 12.94
CA VAL A 6 35.33 13.77 13.90
C VAL A 6 36.68 14.49 13.87
N GLN A 7 37.38 14.51 15.01
CA GLN A 7 38.75 14.97 15.12
C GLN A 7 39.54 14.03 16.04
N GLY A 8 40.69 13.56 15.60
CA GLY A 8 41.52 12.66 16.39
C GLY A 8 42.87 12.33 15.74
N PRO A 9 43.70 11.50 16.39
CA PRO A 9 44.97 11.05 15.83
C PRO A 9 44.79 10.28 14.51
N ALA A 10 45.77 10.42 13.61
CA ALA A 10 45.84 9.62 12.39
C ALA A 10 45.83 8.12 12.70
N GLY A 11 45.07 7.34 11.92
CA GLY A 11 44.92 5.90 12.12
C GLY A 11 43.85 5.50 13.14
N THR A 12 43.25 6.45 13.87
CA THR A 12 42.07 6.16 14.70
C THR A 12 40.94 5.67 13.81
N SER A 13 40.26 4.58 14.19
CA SER A 13 39.15 4.02 13.42
C SER A 13 37.84 4.18 14.16
N VAL A 14 36.85 4.80 13.50
CA VAL A 14 35.49 4.95 14.01
C VAL A 14 34.58 4.00 13.25
N THR A 15 33.81 3.19 13.98
CA THR A 15 32.85 2.24 13.43
C THR A 15 31.43 2.70 13.75
N LEU A 16 30.57 2.76 12.73
CA LEU A 16 29.16 3.11 12.82
C LEU A 16 28.33 1.88 12.46
N LEU A 17 27.62 1.31 13.43
CA LEU A 17 26.66 0.22 13.21
C LEU A 17 25.25 0.78 13.22
N HIS A 18 24.39 0.32 12.31
CA HIS A 18 23.05 0.88 12.11
C HIS A 18 21.97 -0.17 12.42
N ALA A 19 20.92 0.23 13.14
CA ALA A 19 19.78 -0.62 13.49
C ALA A 19 18.45 0.13 13.45
N GLU A 20 17.37 -0.59 13.15
CA GLU A 20 16.01 -0.03 13.18
C GLU A 20 15.47 0.15 14.60
N VAL A 21 15.78 -0.79 15.49
CA VAL A 21 15.16 -0.92 16.82
C VAL A 21 16.19 -1.25 17.90
N LEU A 22 15.79 -1.05 19.15
CA LEU A 22 16.43 -1.60 20.34
C LEU A 22 15.51 -2.70 20.90
N ASP A 23 16.07 -3.73 21.51
CA ASP A 23 15.27 -4.76 22.18
C ASP A 23 14.55 -4.21 23.44
N LYS A 24 13.74 -5.06 24.09
CA LYS A 24 12.95 -4.64 25.26
C LYS A 24 13.81 -4.27 26.48
N GLU A 25 15.06 -4.73 26.53
CA GLU A 25 16.06 -4.35 27.52
C GLU A 25 16.84 -3.07 27.13
N GLY A 26 16.62 -2.55 25.92
CA GLY A 26 17.28 -1.36 25.39
C GLY A 26 18.60 -1.63 24.68
N ASN A 27 18.94 -2.90 24.39
CA ASN A 27 20.16 -3.25 23.67
C ASN A 27 20.01 -3.02 22.17
N PHE A 28 21.14 -2.74 21.52
CA PHE A 28 21.24 -2.60 20.08
C PHE A 28 20.90 -3.92 19.37
N TYR A 29 19.90 -3.91 18.48
CA TYR A 29 19.38 -5.13 17.87
C TYR A 29 19.64 -5.16 16.36
N THR A 30 20.35 -6.20 15.90
CA THR A 30 20.73 -6.37 14.48
C THR A 30 20.34 -7.72 13.91
N GLU A 31 19.68 -8.60 14.68
CA GLU A 31 19.42 -9.96 14.21
C GLU A 31 18.47 -10.01 13.00
N ASN A 32 17.56 -9.02 12.87
CA ASN A 32 16.66 -8.92 11.72
C ASN A 32 17.32 -8.41 10.42
N LEU A 33 18.57 -7.95 10.50
CA LEU A 33 19.36 -7.49 9.34
C LEU A 33 19.91 -8.66 8.52
N ARG A 34 19.82 -9.89 9.06
CA ARG A 34 20.33 -11.13 8.46
C ARG A 34 21.82 -10.99 8.11
N ASN A 35 22.22 -11.17 6.84
CA ASN A 35 23.62 -11.06 6.45
C ASN A 35 24.06 -9.61 6.13
N ALA A 36 23.14 -8.63 6.13
CA ALA A 36 23.51 -7.24 5.91
C ALA A 36 24.20 -6.67 7.16
N LYS A 37 25.52 -6.46 7.08
CA LYS A 37 26.32 -5.97 8.21
C LYS A 37 25.88 -4.60 8.74
N GLN A 38 25.39 -3.72 7.87
CA GLN A 38 24.93 -2.37 8.24
C GLN A 38 26.01 -1.55 9.00
N THR A 39 27.28 -1.80 8.67
CA THR A 39 28.45 -1.19 9.32
C THR A 39 29.20 -0.29 8.35
N VAL A 40 29.61 0.89 8.82
CA VAL A 40 30.50 1.80 8.11
C VAL A 40 31.72 2.06 8.99
N GLN A 41 32.93 1.90 8.45
CA GLN A 41 34.18 2.14 9.17
C GLN A 41 34.96 3.26 8.50
N TYR A 42 35.40 4.24 9.28
CA TYR A 42 36.20 5.37 8.82
C TYR A 42 37.51 5.44 9.61
N THR A 43 38.64 5.46 8.92
CA THR A 43 39.96 5.63 9.52
C THR A 43 40.45 7.05 9.27
N LEU A 44 40.70 7.78 10.36
CA LEU A 44 41.08 9.19 10.33
C LEU A 44 42.46 9.38 9.71
N LYS A 45 42.61 10.47 8.93
CA LYS A 45 43.93 10.92 8.47
C LYS A 45 44.66 11.74 9.54
N GLY A 46 43.93 12.29 10.52
CA GLY A 46 44.46 13.19 11.54
C GLY A 46 44.75 14.60 11.03
N GLY A 47 45.26 15.45 11.94
CA GLY A 47 45.72 16.81 11.60
C GLY A 47 44.62 17.88 11.52
N GLY A 48 43.40 17.60 11.99
CA GLY A 48 42.31 18.57 12.06
C GLY A 48 40.94 17.90 12.19
N SER A 49 39.88 18.71 12.05
CA SER A 49 38.51 18.21 11.94
C SER A 49 38.28 17.60 10.56
N GLU A 50 37.62 16.45 10.53
CA GLU A 50 37.29 15.69 9.33
C GLU A 50 35.76 15.54 9.22
N THR A 51 35.24 15.52 7.99
CA THR A 51 33.85 15.17 7.70
C THR A 51 33.84 13.98 6.74
N PHE A 52 33.08 12.94 7.05
CA PHE A 52 32.97 11.74 6.24
C PHE A 52 31.50 11.39 5.94
N GLU A 53 31.26 11.00 4.69
CA GLU A 53 29.99 10.44 4.22
C GLU A 53 30.27 9.22 3.30
N PRO A 54 29.58 8.09 3.49
CA PRO A 54 29.66 6.97 2.55
C PRO A 54 28.98 7.33 1.23
N HIS A 55 29.57 6.90 0.10
CA HIS A 55 29.06 7.22 -1.24
C HIS A 55 28.37 6.04 -1.95
N PHE A 56 28.75 4.80 -1.63
CA PHE A 56 28.31 3.59 -2.36
C PHE A 56 27.57 2.59 -1.47
N THR A 57 26.90 3.08 -0.43
CA THR A 57 26.07 2.26 0.45
C THR A 57 24.98 3.11 1.10
N PHE A 58 23.90 2.47 1.53
CA PHE A 58 22.85 3.09 2.35
C PHE A 58 22.36 2.10 3.41
N GLN A 59 21.72 2.65 4.43
CA GLN A 59 21.28 1.98 5.65
C GLN A 59 19.85 2.39 5.96
N GLY A 60 19.01 1.45 6.38
CA GLY A 60 17.72 1.71 7.00
C GLY A 60 17.85 1.61 8.52
N PHE A 61 17.67 2.73 9.23
CA PHE A 61 17.96 2.78 10.67
C PHE A 61 17.27 3.94 11.38
N ARG A 62 17.19 3.81 12.70
CA ARG A 62 16.86 4.87 13.65
C ARG A 62 17.96 5.04 14.71
N TYR A 63 18.66 3.95 15.03
CA TYR A 63 19.71 3.91 16.03
C TYR A 63 21.07 3.66 15.37
N VAL A 64 22.11 4.31 15.91
CA VAL A 64 23.50 4.14 15.46
C VAL A 64 24.37 3.86 16.68
N ALA A 65 25.00 2.70 16.73
CA ALA A 65 26.05 2.41 17.70
C ALA A 65 27.39 2.90 17.13
N VAL A 66 28.14 3.62 17.96
CA VAL A 66 29.41 4.23 17.56
C VAL A 66 30.52 3.64 18.43
N ASP A 67 31.52 3.07 17.78
CA ASP A 67 32.71 2.53 18.43
C ASP A 67 33.97 3.23 17.93
N GLY A 68 34.96 3.37 18.81
CA GLY A 68 36.26 3.98 18.49
C GLY A 68 36.25 5.50 18.24
N TYR A 69 35.16 6.21 18.55
CA TYR A 69 35.12 7.67 18.42
C TYR A 69 36.12 8.35 19.38
N PRO A 70 37.01 9.23 18.90
CA PRO A 70 37.97 9.92 19.77
C PRO A 70 37.27 10.97 20.64
N GLY A 71 37.26 10.73 21.96
CA GLY A 71 36.65 11.63 22.93
C GLY A 71 35.15 11.37 23.12
N THR A 72 34.39 12.44 23.32
CA THR A 72 32.94 12.35 23.63
C THR A 72 32.11 12.75 22.41
N LEU A 73 31.12 11.93 22.08
CA LEU A 73 30.14 12.26 21.05
C LEU A 73 29.24 13.43 21.48
N THR A 74 28.89 14.26 20.52
CA THR A 74 27.94 15.37 20.70
C THR A 74 26.82 15.26 19.66
N LEU A 75 25.76 16.03 19.81
CA LEU A 75 24.67 16.08 18.82
C LEU A 75 25.13 16.53 17.44
N ASP A 76 26.24 17.27 17.35
CA ASP A 76 26.82 17.72 16.09
C ASP A 76 27.79 16.71 15.45
N SER A 77 28.15 15.64 16.16
CA SER A 77 29.09 14.63 15.69
C SER A 77 28.51 13.76 14.57
N LEU A 78 27.19 13.54 14.57
CA LEU A 78 26.50 12.68 13.60
C LEU A 78 25.26 13.39 13.05
N THR A 79 25.04 13.27 11.74
CA THR A 79 23.80 13.72 11.09
C THR A 79 23.25 12.61 10.22
N GLY A 80 22.00 12.20 10.46
CA GLY A 80 21.29 11.28 9.56
C GLY A 80 20.98 11.99 8.24
N VAL A 81 21.51 11.46 7.14
CA VAL A 81 21.23 11.95 5.78
C VAL A 81 20.27 10.98 5.12
N VAL A 82 19.06 11.47 4.84
CA VAL A 82 17.98 10.70 4.23
C VAL A 82 18.20 10.63 2.73
N ILE A 83 18.12 9.42 2.15
CA ILE A 83 18.17 9.18 0.72
C ILE A 83 16.88 8.49 0.27
N HIS A 84 16.34 8.99 -0.83
CA HIS A 84 15.25 8.39 -1.62
C HIS A 84 15.25 9.04 -3.00
N SER A 85 14.53 8.47 -3.95
CA SER A 85 14.23 9.12 -5.22
C SER A 85 13.55 10.46 -4.96
N ASP A 86 14.09 11.54 -5.52
CA ASP A 86 13.66 12.92 -5.24
C ASP A 86 12.34 13.27 -5.97
N MET A 87 11.25 12.69 -5.47
CA MET A 87 9.90 12.92 -5.97
C MET A 87 9.27 14.13 -5.27
N ALA A 88 8.51 14.93 -6.02
CA ALA A 88 7.77 16.04 -5.45
C ALA A 88 6.68 15.52 -4.50
N LYS A 89 6.57 16.09 -3.30
CA LYS A 89 5.48 15.78 -2.37
C LYS A 89 4.15 16.23 -3.01
N SER A 90 3.18 15.32 -3.11
CA SER A 90 1.90 15.60 -3.75
C SER A 90 0.72 15.53 -2.79
N GLY A 91 0.89 15.18 -1.52
CA GLY A 91 -0.24 15.08 -0.59
C GLY A 91 0.08 15.39 0.85
N GLU A 92 -0.95 15.88 1.54
CA GLU A 92 -0.94 16.13 2.96
C GLU A 92 -2.25 15.67 3.56
N PHE A 93 -2.20 15.13 4.78
CA PHE A 93 -3.36 14.67 5.52
C PHE A 93 -3.19 14.98 7.01
N GLU A 94 -4.26 15.40 7.65
CA GLU A 94 -4.35 15.62 9.09
C GLU A 94 -5.78 15.35 9.58
N SER A 95 -5.91 14.81 10.79
CA SER A 95 -7.18 14.51 11.44
C SER A 95 -7.20 15.00 12.88
N SER A 96 -8.38 14.97 13.52
CA SER A 96 -8.56 15.27 14.94
C SER A 96 -7.94 14.21 15.88
N PHE A 97 -7.37 13.11 15.36
CA PHE A 97 -6.84 12.03 16.17
C PHE A 97 -5.31 11.90 15.97
N PRO A 98 -4.49 12.31 16.97
CA PRO A 98 -3.03 12.39 16.81
C PRO A 98 -2.36 11.07 16.39
N LEU A 99 -2.85 9.92 16.89
CA LEU A 99 -2.31 8.62 16.52
C LEU A 99 -2.51 8.28 15.03
N ILE A 100 -3.56 8.79 14.40
CA ILE A 100 -3.76 8.62 12.94
C ILE A 100 -2.87 9.57 12.15
N ASN A 101 -2.59 10.76 12.68
CA ASN A 101 -1.62 11.66 12.07
C ASN A 101 -0.20 11.07 12.12
N GLN A 102 0.15 10.41 13.23
CA GLN A 102 1.40 9.65 13.35
C GLN A 102 1.42 8.42 12.41
N LEU A 103 0.29 7.71 12.25
CA LEU A 103 0.20 6.64 11.24
C LEU A 103 0.49 7.17 9.84
N GLN A 104 -0.12 8.29 9.43
CA GLN A 104 0.16 8.90 8.12
C GLN A 104 1.62 9.31 7.97
N HIS A 105 2.22 9.88 9.03
CA HIS A 105 3.65 10.17 9.06
C HIS A 105 4.48 8.90 8.81
N ASN A 106 4.15 7.80 9.49
CA ASN A 106 4.81 6.51 9.33
C ASN A 106 4.68 5.94 7.91
N ILE A 107 3.50 6.11 7.28
CA ILE A 107 3.26 5.72 5.88
C ILE A 107 4.20 6.48 4.95
N VAL A 108 4.26 7.81 5.08
CA VAL A 108 5.12 8.67 4.27
C VAL A 108 6.60 8.31 4.46
N TRP A 109 7.06 8.11 5.69
CA TRP A 109 8.45 7.71 5.95
C TRP A 109 8.75 6.28 5.47
N GLY A 110 7.78 5.38 5.53
CA GLY A 110 7.90 4.02 5.00
C GLY A 110 8.08 4.02 3.48
N GLN A 111 7.32 4.86 2.78
CA GLN A 111 7.48 5.08 1.34
C GLN A 111 8.85 5.69 1.01
N LYS A 112 9.23 6.78 1.69
CA LYS A 112 10.54 7.42 1.47
C LYS A 112 11.68 6.42 1.66
N GLY A 113 11.64 5.62 2.72
CA GLY A 113 12.66 4.63 3.01
C GLY A 113 12.87 3.60 1.90
N ASN A 114 11.82 3.33 1.10
CA ASN A 114 11.80 2.23 0.15
C ASN A 114 11.67 2.64 -1.32
N PHE A 115 11.54 3.93 -1.62
CA PHE A 115 11.56 4.42 -3.00
C PHE A 115 12.97 4.90 -3.31
N VAL A 116 13.88 3.95 -3.54
CA VAL A 116 15.31 4.18 -3.81
C VAL A 116 15.65 3.48 -5.13
N ASP A 117 15.55 4.22 -6.24
CA ASP A 117 15.59 3.72 -7.64
C ASP A 117 14.46 2.76 -8.04
N VAL A 118 14.07 1.84 -7.16
CA VAL A 118 12.98 0.86 -7.33
C VAL A 118 12.14 0.80 -6.04
N PRO A 119 10.87 0.34 -6.09
CA PRO A 119 10.00 0.27 -4.92
C PRO A 119 10.37 -0.96 -4.09
N THR A 120 11.36 -0.82 -3.21
CA THR A 120 11.91 -1.94 -2.43
C THR A 120 10.94 -2.42 -1.35
N ASP A 121 11.02 -3.70 -0.97
CA ASP A 121 10.29 -4.21 0.20
C ASP A 121 10.71 -3.49 1.49
N CYS A 122 12.00 -3.51 1.78
CA CYS A 122 12.58 -2.94 2.99
C CYS A 122 13.99 -2.36 2.71
N PRO A 123 14.48 -1.37 3.48
CA PRO A 123 15.76 -0.70 3.16
C PRO A 123 16.99 -1.18 3.95
N GLN A 124 16.84 -2.13 4.87
CA GLN A 124 17.83 -2.45 5.89
C GLN A 124 18.47 -3.84 5.74
N ARG A 125 17.70 -4.93 5.53
CA ARG A 125 18.27 -6.27 5.47
C ARG A 125 18.92 -6.55 4.11
N ASP A 126 19.47 -7.75 3.94
CA ASP A 126 20.04 -8.27 2.69
C ASP A 126 18.96 -8.67 1.67
N GLU A 127 18.05 -7.74 1.37
CA GLU A 127 16.96 -7.90 0.41
C GLU A 127 16.84 -6.66 -0.47
N ARG A 128 16.02 -5.68 -0.09
CA ARG A 128 15.90 -4.38 -0.77
C ARG A 128 15.57 -4.55 -2.25
N LEU A 129 14.67 -5.47 -2.53
CA LEU A 129 14.30 -5.86 -3.88
C LEU A 129 12.96 -5.23 -4.25
N GLY A 130 12.77 -4.93 -5.53
CA GLY A 130 11.52 -4.38 -6.05
C GLY A 130 10.40 -5.42 -6.09
N TRP A 131 9.94 -5.87 -4.92
CA TRP A 131 8.89 -6.86 -4.79
C TRP A 131 7.57 -6.35 -5.39
N THR A 132 7.06 -7.12 -6.34
CA THR A 132 5.99 -6.66 -7.23
C THR A 132 4.64 -6.53 -6.52
N GLY A 133 4.31 -7.47 -5.62
CA GLY A 133 3.07 -7.44 -4.84
C GLY A 133 3.02 -6.25 -3.89
N ASP A 134 4.13 -5.97 -3.21
CA ASP A 134 4.30 -4.82 -2.32
C ASP A 134 4.05 -3.51 -3.06
N ALA A 135 4.74 -3.30 -4.18
CA ALA A 135 4.55 -2.12 -5.01
C ALA A 135 3.09 -1.97 -5.45
N GLN A 136 2.44 -3.08 -5.84
CA GLN A 136 1.05 -3.10 -6.30
C GLN A 136 0.07 -2.68 -5.21
N VAL A 137 0.19 -3.22 -4.00
CA VAL A 137 -0.79 -2.93 -2.92
C VAL A 137 -0.68 -1.48 -2.43
N PHE A 138 0.49 -0.86 -2.61
CA PHE A 138 0.77 0.48 -2.10
C PHE A 138 0.68 1.58 -3.16
N ALA A 139 0.68 1.26 -4.46
CA ALA A 139 0.80 2.23 -5.56
C ALA A 139 -0.18 3.42 -5.48
N ARG A 140 -1.43 3.17 -5.09
CA ARG A 140 -2.44 4.24 -4.95
C ARG A 140 -2.13 5.17 -3.78
N THR A 141 -1.73 4.64 -2.62
CA THR A 141 -1.27 5.46 -1.49
C THR A 141 -0.01 6.24 -1.84
N ALA A 142 0.93 5.59 -2.54
CA ALA A 142 2.18 6.20 -2.97
C ALA A 142 1.94 7.47 -3.81
N ALA A 143 0.96 7.40 -4.72
CA ALA A 143 0.56 8.49 -5.61
C ALA A 143 -0.16 9.64 -4.91
N PHE A 144 -0.79 9.40 -3.75
CA PHE A 144 -1.29 10.49 -2.92
C PHE A 144 -0.16 11.22 -2.21
N ASN A 145 0.83 10.50 -1.68
CA ASN A 145 1.89 11.12 -0.88
C ASN A 145 2.90 11.90 -1.73
N TYR A 146 3.27 11.35 -2.89
CA TYR A 146 4.28 11.88 -3.80
C TYR A 146 3.84 11.78 -5.26
N ASP A 147 4.40 12.65 -6.10
CA ASP A 147 4.35 12.46 -7.54
C ASP A 147 5.28 11.32 -7.96
N VAL A 148 4.69 10.15 -8.13
CA VAL A 148 5.35 8.88 -8.50
C VAL A 148 5.30 8.60 -10.00
N ALA A 149 4.83 9.53 -10.85
CA ALA A 149 4.65 9.28 -12.28
C ALA A 149 5.97 8.84 -12.93
N GLY A 150 7.03 9.64 -12.82
CA GLY A 150 8.33 9.32 -13.41
C GLY A 150 8.95 8.05 -12.83
N PHE A 151 8.75 7.81 -11.53
CA PHE A 151 9.24 6.61 -10.84
C PHE A 151 8.62 5.34 -11.40
N PHE A 152 7.28 5.29 -11.51
CA PHE A 152 6.59 4.14 -12.08
C PHE A 152 6.73 4.05 -13.60
N THR A 153 6.90 5.16 -14.33
CA THR A 153 7.26 5.11 -15.76
C THR A 153 8.57 4.36 -15.98
N LYS A 154 9.59 4.59 -15.13
CA LYS A 154 10.85 3.85 -15.18
C LYS A 154 10.66 2.39 -14.77
N TRP A 155 10.11 2.15 -13.58
CA TRP A 155 10.03 0.79 -13.04
C TRP A 155 9.14 -0.14 -13.88
N LEU A 156 8.05 0.35 -14.48
CA LEU A 156 7.22 -0.45 -15.39
C LEU A 156 7.95 -0.85 -16.68
N LYS A 157 8.96 -0.10 -17.12
CA LYS A 157 9.83 -0.54 -18.22
C LYS A 157 10.71 -1.71 -17.80
N ASP A 158 11.22 -1.67 -16.56
CA ASP A 158 11.95 -2.79 -15.96
C ASP A 158 11.03 -4.03 -15.86
N VAL A 159 9.77 -3.85 -15.44
CA VAL A 159 8.75 -4.94 -15.38
C VAL A 159 8.56 -5.60 -16.74
N ALA A 160 8.34 -4.80 -17.79
CA ALA A 160 8.14 -5.32 -19.14
C ALA A 160 9.40 -5.99 -19.71
N ALA A 161 10.59 -5.48 -19.37
CA ALA A 161 11.86 -6.03 -19.82
C ALA A 161 12.18 -7.39 -19.17
N ASP A 162 11.89 -7.54 -17.87
CA ASP A 162 12.16 -8.78 -17.12
C ASP A 162 11.04 -9.82 -17.23
N GLN A 163 9.88 -9.46 -17.80
CA GLN A 163 8.78 -10.40 -18.01
C GLN A 163 9.20 -11.56 -18.92
N LEU A 164 9.15 -12.79 -18.38
CA LEU A 164 9.63 -14.00 -19.04
C LEU A 164 8.85 -14.32 -20.32
N GLU A 165 9.44 -15.05 -21.26
CA GLU A 165 8.86 -15.38 -22.58
C GLU A 165 7.44 -15.96 -22.52
N ASN A 166 7.15 -16.79 -21.52
CA ASN A 166 5.83 -17.39 -21.29
C ASN A 166 4.75 -16.41 -20.78
N GLY A 167 5.12 -15.15 -20.52
CA GLY A 167 4.24 -14.08 -20.02
C GLY A 167 4.19 -13.94 -18.49
N SER A 168 4.82 -14.84 -17.74
CA SER A 168 4.92 -14.70 -16.28
C SER A 168 5.84 -13.55 -15.87
N VAL A 169 5.39 -12.76 -14.88
CA VAL A 169 6.17 -11.65 -14.32
C VAL A 169 6.95 -12.16 -13.10
N PRO A 170 8.25 -11.86 -12.98
CA PRO A 170 9.07 -12.17 -11.80
C PRO A 170 8.50 -11.63 -10.47
N PHE A 171 8.86 -12.28 -9.37
CA PHE A 171 8.46 -11.88 -8.02
C PHE A 171 9.05 -10.53 -7.60
N VAL A 172 10.26 -10.23 -8.10
CA VAL A 172 10.97 -8.98 -7.86
C VAL A 172 11.44 -8.41 -9.20
N ILE A 173 11.47 -7.08 -9.29
CA ILE A 173 11.93 -6.34 -10.47
C ILE A 173 12.90 -5.25 -10.01
N PRO A 174 14.17 -5.26 -10.46
CA PRO A 174 14.77 -6.19 -11.42
C PRO A 174 14.87 -7.65 -10.94
N ASP A 175 14.78 -8.61 -11.87
CA ASP A 175 14.82 -10.04 -11.57
C ASP A 175 16.24 -10.53 -11.27
N VAL A 176 16.52 -10.66 -9.98
CA VAL A 176 17.77 -11.22 -9.45
C VAL A 176 17.56 -12.57 -8.77
N LEU A 177 16.32 -13.08 -8.76
CA LEU A 177 15.95 -14.31 -8.03
C LEU A 177 15.72 -15.50 -8.95
N SER A 178 15.37 -15.29 -10.21
CA SER A 178 15.24 -16.39 -11.17
C SER A 178 16.58 -17.03 -11.46
N ARG A 179 16.57 -18.36 -11.64
CA ARG A 179 17.72 -19.15 -12.08
C ARG A 179 17.37 -19.95 -13.33
N PRO A 180 18.34 -20.34 -14.17
CA PRO A 180 18.08 -21.19 -15.33
C PRO A 180 17.27 -22.44 -14.95
N GLY A 181 16.10 -22.62 -15.59
CA GLY A 181 15.17 -23.73 -15.34
C GLY A 181 14.40 -23.66 -14.01
N ARG A 182 14.54 -22.59 -13.23
CA ARG A 182 13.81 -22.34 -11.96
C ARG A 182 13.41 -20.87 -11.88
N PRO A 183 12.37 -20.45 -12.63
CA PRO A 183 11.89 -19.09 -12.59
C PRO A 183 11.27 -18.76 -11.23
N SER A 184 11.58 -17.58 -10.71
CA SER A 184 10.95 -17.00 -9.52
C SER A 184 9.88 -16.01 -9.97
N ALA A 185 8.81 -16.51 -10.59
CA ALA A 185 7.83 -15.71 -11.32
C ALA A 185 6.41 -16.30 -11.25
N GLY A 186 5.40 -15.50 -11.60
CA GLY A 186 4.05 -15.98 -11.88
C GLY A 186 3.16 -16.20 -10.65
N SER A 187 3.33 -15.42 -9.57
CA SER A 187 2.43 -15.47 -8.42
C SER A 187 1.31 -14.43 -8.54
N ALA A 188 0.06 -14.85 -8.32
CA ALA A 188 -1.08 -13.95 -8.17
C ALA A 188 -0.83 -12.89 -7.07
N ALA A 189 -1.46 -11.72 -7.21
CA ALA A 189 -1.23 -10.46 -6.50
C ALA A 189 0.16 -9.81 -6.71
N TRP A 190 1.20 -10.60 -6.94
CA TRP A 190 2.55 -10.09 -7.22
C TRP A 190 2.70 -9.69 -8.68
N ALA A 191 2.56 -10.65 -9.57
CA ALA A 191 2.68 -10.44 -11.01
C ALA A 191 1.56 -9.56 -11.60
N ASP A 192 0.42 -9.47 -10.92
CA ASP A 192 -0.68 -8.56 -11.25
C ASP A 192 -0.30 -7.08 -11.17
N SER A 193 0.84 -6.75 -10.55
CA SER A 193 1.48 -5.43 -10.64
C SER A 193 1.63 -4.92 -12.08
N ALA A 194 1.87 -5.81 -13.04
CA ALA A 194 2.00 -5.47 -14.47
C ALA A 194 0.69 -4.91 -15.06
N VAL A 195 -0.46 -5.16 -14.44
CA VAL A 195 -1.78 -4.67 -14.89
C VAL A 195 -2.32 -3.59 -13.96
N ILE A 196 -2.26 -3.82 -12.64
CA ILE A 196 -2.88 -2.95 -11.64
C ILE A 196 -2.14 -1.61 -11.53
N ILE A 197 -0.81 -1.61 -11.56
CA ILE A 197 -0.04 -0.36 -11.40
C ILE A 197 -0.24 0.57 -12.61
N PRO A 198 -0.07 0.14 -13.88
CA PRO A 198 -0.27 1.08 -14.98
C PRO A 198 -1.73 1.55 -15.11
N TRP A 199 -2.72 0.70 -14.78
CA TRP A 199 -4.11 1.14 -14.67
C TRP A 199 -4.29 2.23 -13.60
N THR A 200 -3.71 2.01 -12.42
CA THR A 200 -3.77 2.99 -11.32
C THR A 200 -3.09 4.30 -11.71
N MET A 201 -1.90 4.25 -12.33
CA MET A 201 -1.18 5.44 -12.77
C MET A 201 -1.93 6.19 -13.87
N TYR A 202 -2.55 5.49 -14.83
CA TYR A 202 -3.44 6.10 -15.81
C TYR A 202 -4.61 6.84 -15.13
N LEU A 203 -5.26 6.22 -14.14
CA LEU A 203 -6.34 6.88 -13.41
C LEU A 203 -5.85 8.14 -12.69
N VAL A 204 -4.73 8.06 -11.97
CA VAL A 204 -4.15 9.17 -11.19
C VAL A 204 -3.75 10.34 -12.09
N TYR A 205 -3.03 10.06 -13.18
CA TYR A 205 -2.32 11.08 -13.97
C TYR A 205 -3.02 11.42 -15.29
N GLY A 206 -3.96 10.60 -15.74
CA GLY A 206 -4.65 10.76 -17.03
C GLY A 206 -3.76 10.48 -18.24
N ASP A 207 -2.55 9.95 -18.04
CA ASP A 207 -1.59 9.68 -19.10
C ASP A 207 -1.80 8.28 -19.69
N LYS A 208 -2.34 8.23 -20.91
CA LYS A 208 -2.59 6.98 -21.63
C LYS A 208 -1.32 6.20 -21.95
N ARG A 209 -0.14 6.84 -21.94
CA ARG A 209 1.12 6.15 -22.25
C ARG A 209 1.46 5.05 -21.25
N PHE A 210 1.03 5.17 -19.99
CA PHE A 210 1.11 4.08 -19.02
C PHE A 210 0.41 2.81 -19.51
N LEU A 211 -0.67 2.96 -20.27
CA LEU A 211 -1.41 1.85 -20.84
C LEU A 211 -0.83 1.40 -22.18
N GLU A 212 -0.51 2.36 -23.07
CA GLU A 212 0.01 2.08 -24.41
C GLU A 212 1.33 1.32 -24.37
N GLU A 213 2.27 1.77 -23.54
CA GLU A 213 3.60 1.18 -23.41
C GLU A 213 3.58 -0.18 -22.68
N GLN A 214 2.56 -0.43 -21.85
CA GLN A 214 2.45 -1.65 -21.04
C GLN A 214 1.47 -2.68 -21.58
N TYR A 215 0.68 -2.34 -22.61
CA TYR A 215 -0.42 -3.19 -23.09
C TYR A 215 0.01 -4.62 -23.40
N GLU A 216 1.12 -4.78 -24.11
CA GLU A 216 1.63 -6.10 -24.49
C GLU A 216 2.09 -6.89 -23.25
N SER A 217 2.69 -6.24 -22.26
CA SER A 217 3.08 -6.89 -20.99
C SER A 217 1.85 -7.36 -20.21
N MET A 218 0.82 -6.52 -20.11
CA MET A 218 -0.46 -6.86 -19.50
C MET A 218 -1.14 -8.05 -20.19
N ALA A 219 -1.20 -8.02 -21.52
CA ALA A 219 -1.85 -9.06 -22.31
C ALA A 219 -1.14 -10.41 -22.17
N ARG A 220 0.20 -10.41 -22.14
CA ARG A 220 1.00 -11.62 -21.91
C ARG A 220 0.81 -12.18 -20.51
N TRP A 221 0.64 -11.33 -19.50
CA TRP A 221 0.33 -11.78 -18.14
C TRP A 221 -1.06 -12.44 -18.06
N VAL A 222 -2.09 -11.80 -18.61
CA VAL A 222 -3.44 -12.37 -18.66
C VAL A 222 -3.48 -13.67 -19.45
N GLU A 223 -2.74 -13.75 -20.55
CA GLU A 223 -2.61 -14.98 -21.34
C GLU A 223 -1.89 -16.09 -20.58
N TYR A 224 -0.83 -15.78 -19.83
CA TYR A 224 -0.18 -16.74 -18.94
C TYR A 224 -1.19 -17.32 -17.94
N MET A 225 -1.94 -16.48 -17.23
CA MET A 225 -2.97 -16.94 -16.28
C MET A 225 -4.05 -17.79 -16.97
N ARG A 226 -4.51 -17.38 -18.16
CA ARG A 226 -5.47 -18.15 -18.95
C ARG A 226 -4.94 -19.54 -19.29
N GLN A 227 -3.66 -19.67 -19.65
CA GLN A 227 -3.04 -20.96 -19.92
C GLN A 227 -2.88 -21.83 -18.67
N ARG A 228 -2.58 -21.22 -17.52
CA ARG A 228 -2.52 -21.95 -16.24
C ARG A 228 -3.89 -22.43 -15.79
N ALA A 229 -4.93 -21.63 -16.01
CA ALA A 229 -6.31 -22.00 -15.70
C ALA A 229 -6.87 -23.05 -16.68
N GLY A 230 -6.50 -23.00 -17.96
CA GLY A 230 -7.05 -23.94 -18.95
C GLY A 230 -8.56 -23.76 -19.16
N ASP A 231 -9.25 -24.85 -19.48
CA ASP A 231 -10.65 -24.82 -19.93
C ASP A 231 -11.67 -24.71 -18.77
N ASP A 232 -11.25 -24.91 -17.52
CA ASP A 232 -12.13 -24.75 -16.35
C ASP A 232 -12.19 -23.30 -15.83
N TYR A 233 -11.29 -22.44 -16.31
CA TYR A 233 -11.13 -21.04 -15.92
C TYR A 233 -10.80 -20.81 -14.43
N LEU A 234 -10.26 -21.82 -13.75
CA LEU A 234 -9.78 -21.76 -12.37
C LEU A 234 -8.26 -21.86 -12.35
N TRP A 235 -7.58 -20.85 -11.81
CA TRP A 235 -6.14 -20.93 -11.64
C TRP A 235 -5.81 -21.65 -10.33
N THR A 236 -5.43 -22.92 -10.42
CA THR A 236 -5.21 -23.80 -9.27
C THR A 236 -3.88 -24.53 -9.31
N GLY A 237 -3.40 -24.94 -8.13
CA GLY A 237 -2.27 -25.86 -7.99
C GLY A 237 -0.87 -25.24 -8.15
N ASP A 238 -0.80 -23.94 -8.45
CA ASP A 238 0.46 -23.21 -8.56
C ASP A 238 0.96 -22.63 -7.25
N PHE A 239 2.25 -22.32 -7.23
CA PHE A 239 2.83 -21.58 -6.12
C PHE A 239 2.32 -20.14 -6.13
N HIS A 240 1.73 -19.74 -5.01
CA HIS A 240 1.42 -18.36 -4.71
C HIS A 240 1.85 -18.01 -3.28
N PHE A 241 2.18 -16.75 -3.02
CA PHE A 241 2.41 -16.26 -1.65
C PHE A 241 1.11 -16.28 -0.82
N GLY A 242 -0.03 -16.04 -1.47
CA GLY A 242 -1.34 -15.96 -0.83
C GLY A 242 -1.55 -14.63 -0.11
N ASP A 243 -2.44 -14.60 0.87
CA ASP A 243 -2.65 -13.42 1.71
C ASP A 243 -1.52 -13.26 2.74
N TRP A 244 -0.36 -12.87 2.22
CA TRP A 244 0.91 -12.89 2.93
C TRP A 244 0.84 -12.11 4.25
N LEU A 245 1.34 -12.72 5.32
CA LEU A 245 1.34 -12.15 6.67
C LEU A 245 -0.05 -11.82 7.22
N ALA A 246 -1.09 -12.51 6.74
CA ALA A 246 -2.39 -12.53 7.41
C ALA A 246 -2.24 -12.90 8.89
N PHE A 247 -3.15 -12.37 9.71
CA PHE A 247 -3.14 -12.62 11.14
C PHE A 247 -3.28 -14.12 11.42
N ALA A 248 -2.32 -14.66 12.16
CA ALA A 248 -2.29 -16.06 12.57
C ALA A 248 -1.94 -16.17 14.06
N THR A 249 -2.48 -17.18 14.74
CA THR A 249 -2.10 -17.53 16.11
C THR A 249 -1.99 -19.05 16.26
N THR A 250 -1.35 -19.49 17.34
CA THR A 250 -1.26 -20.92 17.69
C THR A 250 -2.42 -21.42 18.54
N ARG A 251 -3.40 -20.56 18.86
CA ARG A 251 -4.57 -20.94 19.65
C ARG A 251 -5.50 -21.80 18.82
N SER A 252 -5.88 -22.96 19.34
CA SER A 252 -6.79 -23.89 18.65
C SER A 252 -8.21 -23.35 18.49
N ASP A 253 -8.67 -22.52 19.42
CA ASP A 253 -9.98 -21.86 19.37
C ASP A 253 -10.00 -20.62 18.47
N TYR A 254 -8.81 -20.10 18.12
CA TYR A 254 -8.69 -18.97 17.20
C TYR A 254 -7.35 -18.94 16.45
N PRO A 255 -7.17 -19.78 15.42
CA PRO A 255 -5.89 -19.90 14.71
C PRO A 255 -5.55 -18.70 13.82
N GLY A 256 -6.46 -17.73 13.69
CA GLY A 256 -6.36 -16.62 12.74
C GLY A 256 -7.11 -16.88 11.44
N ALA A 257 -6.66 -16.29 10.34
CA ALA A 257 -7.30 -16.42 9.03
C ALA A 257 -6.30 -16.90 7.96
N THR A 258 -6.66 -17.98 7.29
CA THR A 258 -5.93 -18.49 6.11
C THR A 258 -6.92 -18.55 4.95
N THR A 259 -6.64 -17.82 3.89
CA THR A 259 -7.44 -17.85 2.66
C THR A 259 -6.74 -18.72 1.63
N GLY A 260 -7.47 -19.67 1.02
CA GLY A 260 -6.96 -20.53 -0.03
C GLY A 260 -6.23 -19.78 -1.15
N LYS A 261 -5.11 -20.34 -1.62
CA LYS A 261 -4.28 -19.71 -2.65
C LYS A 261 -4.95 -19.72 -4.02
N ASP A 262 -5.60 -20.83 -4.37
CA ASP A 262 -6.36 -21.00 -5.62
C ASP A 262 -7.54 -20.01 -5.70
N TYR A 263 -8.18 -19.75 -4.56
CA TYR A 263 -9.20 -18.71 -4.41
C TYR A 263 -8.64 -17.33 -4.78
N ILE A 264 -7.50 -16.95 -4.17
CA ILE A 264 -6.86 -15.65 -4.44
C ILE A 264 -6.40 -15.59 -5.90
N ALA A 265 -5.76 -16.63 -6.41
CA ALA A 265 -5.25 -16.68 -7.77
C ALA A 265 -6.35 -16.49 -8.82
N THR A 266 -7.46 -17.20 -8.66
CA THR A 266 -8.61 -17.06 -9.57
C THR A 266 -9.28 -15.69 -9.42
N ALA A 267 -9.33 -15.12 -8.21
CA ALA A 267 -9.86 -13.76 -8.00
C ALA A 267 -9.02 -12.70 -8.73
N PHE A 268 -7.68 -12.77 -8.63
CA PHE A 268 -6.79 -11.85 -9.34
C PHE A 268 -6.78 -12.08 -10.85
N PHE A 269 -6.91 -13.33 -11.30
CA PHE A 269 -7.09 -13.63 -12.73
C PHE A 269 -8.32 -12.91 -13.30
N ALA A 270 -9.46 -12.98 -12.61
CA ALA A 270 -10.66 -12.23 -13.01
C ALA A 270 -10.42 -10.71 -13.00
N HIS A 271 -9.76 -10.18 -11.95
CA HIS A 271 -9.53 -8.75 -11.80
C HIS A 271 -8.60 -8.17 -12.87
N SER A 272 -7.43 -8.78 -13.07
CA SER A 272 -6.46 -8.34 -14.08
C SER A 272 -7.02 -8.47 -15.50
N THR A 273 -7.82 -9.51 -15.78
CA THR A 273 -8.51 -9.63 -17.08
C THR A 273 -9.55 -8.52 -17.27
N ASP A 274 -10.30 -8.15 -16.22
CA ASP A 274 -11.27 -7.05 -16.26
C ASP A 274 -10.59 -5.70 -16.47
N LEU A 275 -9.47 -5.45 -15.78
CA LEU A 275 -8.67 -4.25 -16.01
C LEU A 275 -8.12 -4.20 -17.43
N LEU A 276 -7.59 -5.30 -17.96
CA LEU A 276 -7.10 -5.35 -19.34
C LEU A 276 -8.22 -5.08 -20.35
N ALA A 277 -9.43 -5.59 -20.13
CA ALA A 277 -10.58 -5.27 -20.97
C ALA A 277 -10.89 -3.76 -20.98
N ARG A 278 -10.87 -3.12 -19.80
CA ARG A 278 -11.06 -1.66 -19.67
C ARG A 278 -9.93 -0.88 -20.36
N VAL A 279 -8.69 -1.33 -20.21
CA VAL A 279 -7.53 -0.76 -20.90
C VAL A 279 -7.71 -0.84 -22.41
N ALA A 280 -8.09 -2.01 -22.94
CA ALA A 280 -8.35 -2.19 -24.37
C ALA A 280 -9.41 -1.20 -24.88
N ARG A 281 -10.50 -0.95 -24.12
CA ARG A 281 -11.49 0.08 -24.47
C ARG A 281 -10.89 1.48 -24.50
N VAL A 282 -10.10 1.86 -23.49
CA VAL A 282 -9.46 3.20 -23.41
C VAL A 282 -8.54 3.45 -24.60
N LEU A 283 -7.88 2.40 -25.09
CA LEU A 283 -6.97 2.41 -26.24
C LEU A 283 -7.68 2.19 -27.59
N GLY A 284 -9.00 2.01 -27.61
CA GLY A 284 -9.75 1.77 -28.85
C GLY A 284 -9.56 0.37 -29.46
N ARG A 285 -9.02 -0.60 -28.72
CA ARG A 285 -8.87 -2.01 -29.12
C ARG A 285 -10.17 -2.78 -28.85
N THR A 286 -11.18 -2.54 -29.69
CA THR A 286 -12.56 -3.03 -29.45
C THR A 286 -12.70 -4.55 -29.47
N GLU A 287 -11.96 -5.24 -30.34
CA GLU A 287 -11.97 -6.71 -30.41
C GLU A 287 -11.37 -7.34 -29.15
N ASP A 288 -10.23 -6.82 -28.69
CA ASP A 288 -9.60 -7.24 -27.45
C ASP A 288 -10.50 -7.00 -26.24
N ALA A 289 -11.11 -5.81 -26.16
CA ALA A 289 -12.06 -5.50 -25.10
C ALA A 289 -13.19 -6.56 -25.02
N SER A 290 -13.85 -6.84 -26.15
CA SER A 290 -14.91 -7.86 -26.22
C SER A 290 -14.40 -9.26 -25.84
N ARG A 291 -13.21 -9.65 -26.33
CA ARG A 291 -12.58 -10.93 -25.99
C ARG A 291 -12.34 -11.07 -24.49
N TYR A 292 -11.75 -10.06 -23.86
CA TYR A 292 -11.43 -10.10 -22.43
C TYR A 292 -12.68 -9.97 -21.55
N GLU A 293 -13.71 -9.24 -21.96
CA GLU A 293 -15.01 -9.20 -21.27
C GLU A 293 -15.71 -10.56 -21.23
N GLN A 294 -15.66 -11.29 -22.36
CA GLN A 294 -16.16 -12.66 -22.41
C GLN A 294 -15.34 -13.58 -21.51
N LEU A 295 -14.02 -13.44 -21.49
CA LEU A 295 -13.16 -14.21 -20.60
C LEU A 295 -13.47 -13.93 -19.13
N VAL A 296 -13.59 -12.66 -18.72
CA VAL A 296 -14.00 -12.27 -17.36
C VAL A 296 -15.31 -12.92 -16.95
N SER A 297 -16.29 -12.94 -17.86
CA SER A 297 -17.60 -13.55 -17.59
C SER A 297 -17.48 -15.03 -17.25
N LYS A 298 -16.65 -15.77 -18.01
CA LYS A 298 -16.37 -17.19 -17.78
C LYS A 298 -15.61 -17.44 -16.48
N ILE A 299 -14.58 -16.63 -16.20
CA ILE A 299 -13.80 -16.76 -14.94
C ILE A 299 -14.72 -16.50 -13.73
N LYS A 300 -15.54 -15.44 -13.77
CA LYS A 300 -16.49 -15.15 -12.68
C LYS A 300 -17.50 -16.28 -12.51
N GLU A 301 -17.94 -16.94 -13.57
CA GLU A 301 -18.81 -18.11 -13.47
C GLU A 301 -18.12 -19.30 -12.80
N ALA A 302 -16.91 -19.64 -13.25
CA ALA A 302 -16.10 -20.70 -12.66
C ALA A 302 -15.81 -20.43 -11.17
N TYR A 303 -15.39 -19.21 -10.85
CA TYR A 303 -15.14 -18.75 -9.49
C TYR A 303 -16.35 -18.90 -8.58
N ARG A 304 -17.54 -18.48 -9.04
CA ARG A 304 -18.76 -18.61 -8.25
C ARG A 304 -19.11 -20.06 -8.00
N ARG A 305 -19.02 -20.91 -9.04
CA ARG A 305 -19.33 -22.34 -8.94
C ARG A 305 -18.42 -23.04 -7.93
N GLU A 306 -17.14 -22.68 -7.89
CA GLU A 306 -16.16 -23.30 -7.00
C GLU A 306 -16.21 -22.76 -5.58
N PHE A 307 -16.25 -21.43 -5.42
CA PHE A 307 -15.95 -20.78 -4.14
C PHE A 307 -17.13 -20.07 -3.47
N VAL A 308 -18.32 -20.07 -4.09
CA VAL A 308 -19.47 -19.29 -3.60
C VAL A 308 -20.71 -20.17 -3.48
N THR A 309 -21.24 -20.26 -2.27
CA THR A 309 -22.53 -20.94 -2.02
C THR A 309 -23.70 -20.14 -2.61
N GLU A 310 -24.84 -20.80 -2.85
CA GLU A 310 -26.06 -20.17 -3.38
C GLU A 310 -26.54 -18.98 -2.55
N ASN A 311 -26.30 -18.99 -1.23
CA ASN A 311 -26.68 -17.91 -0.31
C ASN A 311 -25.63 -16.79 -0.19
N GLY A 312 -24.63 -16.75 -1.08
CA GLY A 312 -23.60 -15.72 -1.10
C GLY A 312 -22.53 -15.83 -0.01
N ARG A 313 -22.46 -16.96 0.72
CA ARG A 313 -21.32 -17.24 1.58
C ARG A 313 -20.14 -17.67 0.70
N VAL A 314 -19.01 -17.01 0.90
CA VAL A 314 -17.72 -17.36 0.29
C VAL A 314 -17.09 -18.49 1.09
N ALA A 315 -16.63 -19.55 0.43
CA ALA A 315 -16.22 -20.82 1.04
C ALA A 315 -15.13 -20.65 2.12
N GLU A 316 -14.08 -19.89 1.81
CA GLU A 316 -12.95 -19.62 2.72
C GLU A 316 -13.37 -18.86 3.99
N ASN A 317 -14.44 -18.07 3.92
CA ASN A 317 -15.07 -17.36 5.05
C ASN A 317 -14.09 -16.51 5.89
N THR A 318 -13.09 -15.89 5.25
CA THR A 318 -12.13 -14.95 5.87
C THR A 318 -12.44 -13.51 5.46
N GLN A 319 -11.90 -12.53 6.21
CA GLN A 319 -11.98 -11.12 5.82
C GLN A 319 -11.44 -10.86 4.41
N THR A 320 -10.28 -11.45 4.08
CA THR A 320 -9.67 -11.33 2.75
C THR A 320 -10.54 -11.92 1.66
N ALA A 321 -11.12 -13.10 1.89
CA ALA A 321 -11.99 -13.72 0.88
C ALA A 321 -13.17 -12.80 0.54
N TYR A 322 -13.87 -12.30 1.56
CA TYR A 322 -14.96 -11.36 1.34
C TYR A 322 -14.51 -10.04 0.70
N ALA A 323 -13.37 -9.47 1.14
CA ALA A 323 -12.84 -8.24 0.59
C ALA A 323 -12.55 -8.39 -0.92
N LEU A 324 -11.85 -9.44 -1.34
CA LEU A 324 -11.54 -9.67 -2.75
C LEU A 324 -12.78 -9.94 -3.60
N ALA A 325 -13.69 -10.81 -3.13
CA ALA A 325 -14.92 -11.12 -3.88
C ALA A 325 -15.81 -9.90 -4.11
N LEU A 326 -15.86 -8.99 -3.13
CA LEU A 326 -16.66 -7.78 -3.18
C LEU A 326 -15.96 -6.65 -3.95
N GLU A 327 -14.66 -6.47 -3.78
CA GLU A 327 -13.90 -5.43 -4.47
C GLU A 327 -13.80 -5.72 -5.97
N PHE A 328 -13.51 -6.97 -6.34
CA PHE A 328 -13.37 -7.39 -7.75
C PHE A 328 -14.71 -7.74 -8.40
N ASP A 329 -15.82 -7.47 -7.71
CA ASP A 329 -17.17 -7.65 -8.23
C ASP A 329 -17.42 -9.09 -8.76
N LEU A 330 -16.92 -10.09 -8.03
CA LEU A 330 -16.99 -11.52 -8.41
C LEU A 330 -18.34 -12.15 -8.06
N LEU A 331 -19.05 -11.56 -7.10
CA LEU A 331 -20.40 -11.98 -6.72
C LEU A 331 -21.46 -11.34 -7.63
N PRO A 332 -22.58 -12.04 -7.90
CA PRO A 332 -23.78 -11.44 -8.46
C PRO A 332 -24.27 -10.28 -7.60
N GLU A 333 -24.80 -9.22 -8.21
CA GLU A 333 -25.18 -7.99 -7.51
C GLU A 333 -26.13 -8.24 -6.32
N ASN A 334 -27.11 -9.14 -6.51
CA ASN A 334 -28.08 -9.50 -5.47
C ASN A 334 -27.47 -10.23 -4.25
N LEU A 335 -26.25 -10.77 -4.36
CA LEU A 335 -25.56 -11.45 -3.25
C LEU A 335 -24.53 -10.57 -2.53
N ARG A 336 -24.13 -9.44 -3.12
CA ARG A 336 -23.04 -8.59 -2.59
C ARG A 336 -23.36 -8.01 -1.22
N HIS A 337 -24.56 -7.46 -1.01
CA HIS A 337 -24.96 -6.92 0.29
C HIS A 337 -25.00 -7.99 1.39
N ALA A 338 -25.42 -9.23 1.06
CA ALA A 338 -25.43 -10.33 2.02
C ALA A 338 -24.01 -10.74 2.42
N ALA A 339 -23.08 -10.82 1.46
CA ALA A 339 -21.67 -11.08 1.73
C ALA A 339 -21.01 -9.95 2.53
N ALA A 340 -21.26 -8.69 2.18
CA ALA A 340 -20.75 -7.53 2.93
C ALA A 340 -21.28 -7.50 4.38
N LYS A 341 -22.56 -7.85 4.59
CA LYS A 341 -23.14 -7.99 5.93
C LYS A 341 -22.42 -9.05 6.77
N ARG A 342 -22.01 -10.17 6.16
CA ARG A 342 -21.23 -11.22 6.83
C ARG A 342 -19.83 -10.72 7.20
N LEU A 343 -19.15 -10.06 6.27
CA LEU A 343 -17.84 -9.43 6.53
C LEU A 343 -17.92 -8.44 7.71
N ALA A 344 -18.90 -7.54 7.69
CA ALA A 344 -19.08 -6.57 8.78
C ALA A 344 -19.43 -7.24 10.12
N ALA A 345 -20.24 -8.31 10.11
CA ALA A 345 -20.53 -9.08 11.31
C ALA A 345 -19.26 -9.73 11.89
N GLU A 346 -18.42 -10.29 11.03
CA GLU A 346 -17.14 -10.89 11.42
C GLU A 346 -16.20 -9.83 12.03
N VAL A 347 -16.08 -8.66 11.39
CA VAL A 347 -15.30 -7.53 11.92
C VAL A 347 -15.84 -7.07 13.28
N ARG A 348 -17.15 -6.98 13.48
CA ARG A 348 -17.75 -6.61 14.79
C ARG A 348 -17.50 -7.66 15.87
N GLU A 349 -17.55 -8.94 15.51
CA GLU A 349 -17.29 -10.04 16.43
C GLU A 349 -15.84 -10.04 16.89
N ARG A 350 -14.90 -9.93 15.95
CA ARG A 350 -13.46 -9.95 16.23
C ARG A 350 -12.94 -8.65 16.80
N LYS A 351 -13.53 -7.53 16.38
CA LYS A 351 -13.08 -6.16 16.67
C LYS A 351 -11.65 -5.88 16.20
N HIS A 352 -11.14 -6.66 15.25
CA HIS A 352 -9.81 -6.49 14.68
C HIS A 352 -9.71 -7.09 13.28
N LEU A 353 -8.72 -6.66 12.52
CA LEU A 353 -8.45 -7.18 11.19
C LEU A 353 -7.77 -8.55 11.28
N THR A 354 -7.95 -9.38 10.25
CA THR A 354 -7.23 -10.64 10.08
C THR A 354 -6.48 -10.73 8.75
N THR A 355 -6.50 -9.66 7.95
CA THR A 355 -6.01 -9.63 6.58
C THR A 355 -4.48 -9.54 6.51
N GLY A 356 -3.91 -10.13 5.46
CA GLY A 356 -2.53 -9.96 5.04
C GLY A 356 -2.38 -8.88 3.97
N PHE A 357 -1.29 -8.92 3.20
CA PHE A 357 -0.96 -7.92 2.18
C PHE A 357 -2.05 -7.80 1.11
N VAL A 358 -2.74 -8.90 0.81
CA VAL A 358 -3.68 -8.97 -0.30
C VAL A 358 -5.07 -8.49 0.11
N GLY A 359 -5.51 -8.78 1.34
CA GLY A 359 -6.82 -8.34 1.84
C GLY A 359 -6.83 -6.90 2.39
N THR A 360 -5.74 -6.48 3.02
CA THR A 360 -5.68 -5.21 3.78
C THR A 360 -5.98 -3.95 2.95
N PRO A 361 -5.49 -3.81 1.70
CA PRO A 361 -5.74 -2.62 0.87
C PRO A 361 -7.22 -2.41 0.56
N TYR A 362 -8.04 -3.47 0.57
CA TYR A 362 -9.43 -3.41 0.12
C TYR A 362 -10.44 -3.43 1.27
N LEU A 363 -10.07 -3.96 2.44
CA LEU A 363 -11.00 -4.22 3.55
C LEU A 363 -11.86 -3.01 3.93
N CYS A 364 -11.23 -1.87 4.21
CA CYS A 364 -11.95 -0.66 4.62
C CYS A 364 -12.74 -0.02 3.47
N HIS A 365 -12.25 -0.12 2.23
CA HIS A 365 -12.97 0.33 1.04
C HIS A 365 -14.25 -0.46 0.81
N VAL A 366 -14.18 -1.80 0.91
CA VAL A 366 -15.34 -2.68 0.78
C VAL A 366 -16.35 -2.42 1.89
N LEU A 367 -15.92 -2.35 3.16
CA LEU A 367 -16.81 -2.02 4.27
C LEU A 367 -17.53 -0.69 4.01
N THR A 368 -16.81 0.33 3.57
CA THR A 368 -17.38 1.65 3.24
C THR A 368 -18.35 1.58 2.06
N ARG A 369 -17.99 0.88 0.97
CA ARG A 369 -18.80 0.74 -0.25
C ARG A 369 -20.18 0.14 0.03
N TYR A 370 -20.27 -0.72 1.04
CA TYR A 370 -21.52 -1.38 1.46
C TYR A 370 -22.09 -0.82 2.78
N GLU A 371 -21.80 0.44 3.09
CA GLU A 371 -22.41 1.20 4.20
C GLU A 371 -22.04 0.71 5.62
N TYR A 372 -20.95 -0.02 5.77
CA TYR A 372 -20.36 -0.46 7.05
C TYR A 372 -19.18 0.44 7.45
N LEU A 373 -19.41 1.75 7.40
CA LEU A 373 -18.38 2.77 7.69
C LEU A 373 -17.88 2.70 9.14
N ASP A 374 -18.77 2.37 10.09
CA ASP A 374 -18.43 2.27 11.51
C ASP A 374 -17.43 1.13 11.76
N GLU A 375 -17.56 0.00 11.07
CA GLU A 375 -16.62 -1.11 11.11
C GLU A 375 -15.25 -0.73 10.53
N ALA A 376 -15.21 0.01 9.42
CA ALA A 376 -13.96 0.50 8.85
C ALA A 376 -13.22 1.42 9.85
N TYR A 377 -13.94 2.35 10.48
CA TYR A 377 -13.37 3.21 11.52
C TYR A 377 -12.98 2.45 12.79
N LEU A 378 -13.73 1.41 13.17
CA LEU A 378 -13.39 0.53 14.29
C LEU A 378 -12.02 -0.11 14.06
N LEU A 379 -11.75 -0.60 12.85
CA LEU A 379 -10.46 -1.19 12.49
C LEU A 379 -9.33 -0.14 12.48
N LEU A 380 -9.55 1.01 11.85
CA LEU A 380 -8.54 2.08 11.74
C LEU A 380 -8.09 2.60 13.12
N LYS A 381 -9.04 2.76 14.05
CA LYS A 381 -8.77 3.32 15.38
C LYS A 381 -8.34 2.30 16.42
N ARG A 382 -8.40 1.00 16.12
CA ARG A 382 -8.01 -0.02 17.08
C ARG A 382 -6.56 0.21 17.51
N GLU A 383 -6.33 0.30 18.81
CA GLU A 383 -5.00 0.53 19.39
C GLU A 383 -4.27 -0.75 19.82
N GLU A 384 -5.01 -1.83 19.98
CA GLU A 384 -4.52 -3.14 20.43
C GLU A 384 -4.03 -3.97 19.24
N TYR A 385 -3.11 -4.90 19.49
CA TYR A 385 -2.73 -5.90 18.48
C TYR A 385 -3.94 -6.79 18.10
N PRO A 386 -4.09 -7.18 16.82
CA PRO A 386 -3.45 -6.61 15.62
C PRO A 386 -4.16 -5.33 15.16
N SER A 387 -3.39 -4.31 14.77
CA SER A 387 -3.91 -3.05 14.19
C SER A 387 -2.79 -2.18 13.61
N TRP A 388 -3.14 -1.13 12.86
CA TRP A 388 -2.19 -0.11 12.41
C TRP A 388 -1.68 0.80 13.54
N VAL A 389 -2.51 1.07 14.55
CA VAL A 389 -2.14 1.99 15.64
C VAL A 389 -1.33 1.28 16.73
N TYR A 390 -1.41 -0.05 16.83
CA TYR A 390 -0.56 -0.80 17.76
C TYR A 390 0.94 -0.52 17.58
N PRO A 391 1.55 -0.64 16.38
CA PRO A 391 2.94 -0.25 16.15
C PRO A 391 3.24 1.21 16.50
N VAL A 392 2.31 2.13 16.19
CA VAL A 392 2.45 3.55 16.54
C VAL A 392 2.60 3.72 18.05
N LYS A 393 1.83 3.00 18.86
CA LYS A 393 1.93 3.02 20.33
C LYS A 393 3.22 2.38 20.86
N GLN A 394 3.83 1.47 20.10
CA GLN A 394 5.15 0.94 20.38
C GLN A 394 6.29 1.88 19.94
N GLY A 395 5.96 3.07 19.43
CA GLY A 395 6.95 4.07 19.01
C GLY A 395 7.47 3.88 17.58
N ALA A 396 6.77 3.11 16.74
CA ALA A 396 7.08 2.99 15.33
C ALA A 396 7.05 4.36 14.64
N THR A 397 8.02 4.61 13.77
CA THR A 397 8.10 5.81 12.90
C THR A 397 7.94 5.47 11.42
N THR A 398 7.67 4.21 11.12
CA THR A 398 7.47 3.60 9.79
C THR A 398 6.46 2.47 9.94
N ILE A 399 5.96 1.94 8.82
CA ILE A 399 5.09 0.76 8.82
C ILE A 399 5.95 -0.51 8.97
N TRP A 400 5.51 -1.46 9.79
CA TRP A 400 6.20 -2.73 9.99
C TRP A 400 5.74 -3.78 8.98
N GLU A 401 6.62 -4.74 8.68
CA GLU A 401 6.31 -5.88 7.81
C GLU A 401 5.23 -6.79 8.40
N ARG A 402 5.22 -6.94 9.72
CA ARG A 402 4.26 -7.77 10.46
C ARG A 402 3.43 -6.90 11.39
N TRP A 403 2.16 -7.29 11.58
CA TRP A 403 1.28 -6.70 12.58
C TRP A 403 1.86 -6.72 14.01
N ASP A 404 2.73 -7.70 14.31
CA ASP A 404 3.43 -7.91 15.57
C ASP A 404 4.96 -7.94 15.41
N GLY A 405 5.53 -7.10 14.53
CA GLY A 405 6.99 -7.04 14.39
C GLY A 405 7.72 -6.95 15.73
N GLN A 406 7.16 -6.15 16.65
CA GLN A 406 7.28 -6.37 18.09
C GLN A 406 5.97 -6.89 18.67
N LYS A 407 6.03 -8.00 19.42
CA LYS A 407 4.88 -8.66 20.05
C LYS A 407 4.42 -7.90 21.30
N PRO A 408 3.18 -8.13 21.78
CA PRO A 408 2.65 -7.45 22.96
C PRO A 408 3.47 -7.66 24.25
N ASP A 409 4.28 -8.72 24.34
CA ASP A 409 5.18 -8.99 25.46
C ASP A 409 6.56 -8.30 25.33
N GLY A 410 6.74 -7.47 24.31
CA GLY A 410 7.97 -6.75 24.00
C GLY A 410 9.00 -7.55 23.22
N SER A 411 8.83 -8.87 23.06
CA SER A 411 9.73 -9.69 22.25
C SER A 411 9.52 -9.46 20.75
N PHE A 412 10.52 -9.78 19.93
CA PHE A 412 10.41 -9.63 18.48
C PHE A 412 9.86 -10.88 17.79
N GLN A 413 9.30 -10.68 16.61
CA GLN A 413 8.97 -11.75 15.67
C GLN A 413 10.21 -12.41 15.06
N ASP A 414 9.98 -13.47 14.27
CA ASP A 414 11.04 -14.26 13.62
C ASP A 414 12.08 -13.37 12.92
N LYS A 415 13.35 -13.51 13.32
CA LYS A 415 14.45 -12.70 12.81
C LYS A 415 14.75 -12.91 11.33
N GLY A 416 14.32 -14.03 10.74
CA GLY A 416 14.50 -14.30 9.31
C GLY A 416 13.63 -13.41 8.41
N MET A 417 12.53 -12.87 8.94
CA MET A 417 11.60 -12.01 8.21
C MET A 417 10.82 -11.12 9.17
N ASN A 418 11.46 -10.05 9.64
CA ASN A 418 10.85 -9.05 10.51
C ASN A 418 11.45 -7.65 10.32
N SER A 419 11.00 -6.96 9.28
CA SER A 419 11.36 -5.57 8.99
C SER A 419 10.48 -4.58 9.77
N PHE A 420 11.08 -3.51 10.30
CA PHE A 420 10.37 -2.39 10.91
C PHE A 420 10.12 -1.23 9.93
N ASN A 421 10.43 -1.43 8.64
CA ASN A 421 10.16 -0.48 7.58
C ASN A 421 9.74 -1.20 6.28
N HIS A 422 8.43 -1.39 6.11
CA HIS A 422 7.81 -2.04 4.96
C HIS A 422 6.45 -1.41 4.68
N TYR A 423 6.25 -0.82 3.49
CA TYR A 423 5.08 0.06 3.24
C TYR A 423 3.75 -0.66 2.99
N ALA A 424 3.72 -2.00 2.84
CA ALA A 424 2.55 -2.74 2.36
C ALA A 424 1.26 -2.44 3.16
N TYR A 425 1.30 -2.55 4.50
CA TYR A 425 0.14 -2.21 5.34
C TYR A 425 -0.16 -0.71 5.43
N GLY A 426 0.75 0.13 4.92
CA GLY A 426 0.52 1.55 4.71
C GLY A 426 -0.50 1.84 3.62
N ALA A 427 -0.95 0.84 2.85
CA ALA A 427 -2.02 0.95 1.87
C ALA A 427 -3.33 1.54 2.42
N ILE A 428 -3.54 1.49 3.76
CA ILE A 428 -4.68 2.17 4.41
C ILE A 428 -4.68 3.69 4.21
N GLY A 429 -3.53 4.30 3.90
CA GLY A 429 -3.43 5.71 3.56
C GLY A 429 -4.39 6.10 2.43
N ASP A 430 -4.55 5.22 1.44
CA ASP A 430 -5.50 5.40 0.34
C ASP A 430 -6.93 5.67 0.83
N TRP A 431 -7.40 4.86 1.78
CA TRP A 431 -8.72 5.03 2.40
C TRP A 431 -8.82 6.34 3.19
N MET A 432 -7.74 6.73 3.88
CA MET A 432 -7.69 7.99 4.64
C MET A 432 -7.87 9.21 3.72
N TYR A 433 -7.22 9.23 2.55
CA TYR A 433 -7.39 10.31 1.57
C TYR A 433 -8.77 10.26 0.89
N ARG A 434 -9.17 9.09 0.37
CA ARG A 434 -10.35 8.94 -0.51
C ARG A 434 -11.68 8.95 0.23
N VAL A 435 -11.71 8.41 1.45
CA VAL A 435 -12.94 8.20 2.20
C VAL A 435 -13.01 9.16 3.38
N MET A 436 -12.01 9.14 4.27
CA MET A 436 -12.05 10.00 5.45
C MET A 436 -11.98 11.48 5.05
N ALA A 437 -10.97 11.89 4.27
CA ALA A 437 -10.90 13.26 3.76
C ALA A 437 -11.76 13.48 2.51
N GLY A 438 -12.08 12.43 1.76
CA GLY A 438 -13.05 12.48 0.66
C GLY A 438 -12.50 12.97 -0.67
N ILE A 439 -11.19 12.96 -0.91
CA ILE A 439 -10.61 13.37 -2.21
C ILE A 439 -10.47 12.14 -3.10
N GLU A 440 -11.27 12.08 -4.14
CA GLU A 440 -11.30 10.94 -5.05
C GLU A 440 -11.31 11.40 -6.52
N LEU A 441 -10.71 10.58 -7.39
CA LEU A 441 -10.79 10.76 -8.84
C LEU A 441 -12.08 10.14 -9.40
N ASP A 442 -12.60 10.71 -10.47
CA ASP A 442 -13.63 10.05 -11.27
C ASP A 442 -12.95 9.10 -12.29
N PRO A 443 -13.18 7.77 -12.23
CA PRO A 443 -12.61 6.85 -13.21
C PRO A 443 -13.07 7.12 -14.66
N ALA A 444 -14.21 7.79 -14.86
CA ALA A 444 -14.68 8.21 -16.18
C ALA A 444 -13.96 9.46 -16.70
N ALA A 445 -13.23 10.19 -15.86
CA ALA A 445 -12.43 11.35 -16.24
C ALA A 445 -11.06 11.34 -15.50
N PRO A 446 -10.15 10.44 -15.89
CA PRO A 446 -8.83 10.26 -15.29
C PRO A 446 -7.98 11.54 -15.20
N GLY A 447 -6.98 11.53 -14.32
CA GLY A 447 -6.08 12.66 -14.10
C GLY A 447 -6.65 13.73 -13.18
N TYR A 448 -7.73 13.46 -12.45
CA TYR A 448 -8.49 14.46 -11.68
C TYR A 448 -9.12 15.57 -12.54
N LYS A 449 -9.48 15.27 -13.81
CA LYS A 449 -10.21 16.23 -14.66
C LYS A 449 -11.62 16.48 -14.12
N HIS A 450 -12.25 15.44 -13.57
CA HIS A 450 -13.40 15.53 -12.70
C HIS A 450 -13.06 14.92 -11.34
N ILE A 451 -13.34 15.67 -10.28
CA ILE A 451 -12.97 15.35 -8.90
C ILE A 451 -14.24 14.99 -8.13
N LEU A 452 -14.20 13.91 -7.37
CA LEU A 452 -15.24 13.57 -6.41
C LEU A 452 -14.79 14.03 -5.03
N VAL A 453 -15.54 14.96 -4.44
CA VAL A 453 -15.31 15.42 -3.06
C VAL A 453 -16.42 14.88 -2.18
N GLN A 454 -16.13 13.81 -1.45
CA GLN A 454 -17.14 13.00 -0.74
C GLN A 454 -16.66 12.51 0.63
N PRO A 455 -16.34 13.41 1.57
CA PRO A 455 -15.86 13.03 2.90
C PRO A 455 -16.92 12.21 3.66
N GLN A 456 -16.44 11.23 4.43
CA GLN A 456 -17.29 10.35 5.23
C GLN A 456 -16.92 10.48 6.73
N PRO A 457 -17.41 11.49 7.46
CA PRO A 457 -17.22 11.62 8.90
C PRO A 457 -17.77 10.41 9.64
N GLY A 458 -17.04 9.94 10.65
CA GLY A 458 -17.43 8.78 11.46
C GLY A 458 -16.38 8.48 12.52
N GLY A 459 -16.53 7.37 13.23
CA GLY A 459 -15.52 6.88 14.17
C GLY A 459 -15.20 7.80 15.36
N GLY A 460 -16.01 8.84 15.61
CA GLY A 460 -15.74 9.86 16.61
C GLY A 460 -14.68 10.89 16.20
N PHE A 461 -14.28 10.95 14.92
CA PHE A 461 -13.46 12.04 14.41
C PHE A 461 -14.30 13.33 14.33
N THR A 462 -13.72 14.44 14.78
CA THR A 462 -14.38 15.76 14.74
C THR A 462 -13.87 16.61 13.58
N SER A 463 -12.74 16.25 12.97
CA SER A 463 -12.25 16.87 11.74
C SER A 463 -11.29 15.96 10.99
N ALA A 464 -11.26 16.10 9.67
CA ALA A 464 -10.15 15.65 8.84
C ALA A 464 -9.96 16.61 7.66
N LYS A 465 -8.71 16.79 7.26
CA LYS A 465 -8.34 17.56 6.08
C LYS A 465 -7.26 16.83 5.28
N ALA A 466 -7.37 16.93 3.97
CA ALA A 466 -6.31 16.52 3.07
C ALA A 466 -6.18 17.51 1.91
N SER A 467 -5.01 17.50 1.28
CA SER A 467 -4.81 18.11 -0.02
C SER A 467 -3.98 17.20 -0.92
N HIS A 468 -4.18 17.35 -2.22
CA HIS A 468 -3.44 16.64 -3.24
C HIS A 468 -3.06 17.59 -4.38
N GLU A 469 -1.78 17.62 -4.76
CA GLU A 469 -1.28 18.33 -5.94
C GLU A 469 -1.50 17.46 -7.17
N THR A 470 -2.53 17.79 -7.95
CA THR A 470 -2.84 17.12 -9.21
C THR A 470 -2.04 17.76 -10.36
N MET A 471 -2.12 17.18 -11.55
CA MET A 471 -1.57 17.80 -12.77
C MET A 471 -2.23 19.16 -13.13
N TYR A 472 -3.37 19.48 -12.50
CA TYR A 472 -4.08 20.75 -12.67
C TYR A 472 -3.83 21.73 -11.51
N GLY A 473 -3.08 21.31 -10.48
CA GLY A 473 -2.84 22.06 -9.25
C GLY A 473 -3.57 21.45 -8.03
N LYS A 474 -3.54 22.19 -6.92
CA LYS A 474 -4.04 21.72 -5.63
C LYS A 474 -5.55 21.51 -5.58
N VAL A 475 -5.97 20.31 -5.22
CA VAL A 475 -7.29 20.01 -4.67
C VAL A 475 -7.19 19.86 -3.15
N SER A 476 -8.17 20.34 -2.39
CA SER A 476 -8.26 20.08 -0.96
C SER A 476 -9.68 19.84 -0.48
N SER A 477 -9.81 19.01 0.55
CA SER A 477 -11.06 18.75 1.26
C SER A 477 -10.76 18.81 2.76
N ALA A 478 -11.44 19.69 3.47
CA ALA A 478 -11.29 19.88 4.91
C ALA A 478 -12.66 19.98 5.56
N TRP A 479 -13.02 18.98 6.36
CA TRP A 479 -14.28 19.00 7.09
C TRP A 479 -14.08 19.10 8.60
N SER A 480 -15.07 19.69 9.27
CA SER A 480 -15.15 19.70 10.73
C SER A 480 -16.60 19.60 11.20
N LEU A 481 -16.78 19.00 12.37
CA LEU A 481 -18.05 18.95 13.10
C LEU A 481 -17.99 19.97 14.24
N LYS A 482 -18.78 21.04 14.16
CA LYS A 482 -18.85 22.11 15.16
C LYS A 482 -20.29 22.45 15.48
N ASP A 483 -20.65 22.51 16.76
CA ASP A 483 -22.00 22.89 17.23
C ASP A 483 -23.15 22.13 16.55
N GLY A 484 -22.92 20.85 16.22
CA GLY A 484 -23.88 20.01 15.50
C GLY A 484 -23.94 20.23 13.98
N ASN A 485 -23.17 21.18 13.44
CA ASN A 485 -23.04 21.45 12.01
C ASN A 485 -21.85 20.73 11.40
N PHE A 486 -22.02 20.32 10.14
CA PHE A 486 -20.94 19.83 9.28
C PHE A 486 -20.47 20.97 8.38
N GLU A 487 -19.22 21.40 8.55
CA GLU A 487 -18.57 22.39 7.69
C GLU A 487 -17.59 21.68 6.76
N LEU A 488 -17.63 21.99 5.46
CA LEU A 488 -16.69 21.49 4.46
C LEU A 488 -16.10 22.64 3.65
N ALA A 489 -14.79 22.80 3.73
CA ALA A 489 -14.02 23.68 2.86
C ALA A 489 -13.38 22.87 1.72
N VAL A 490 -13.62 23.30 0.49
CA VAL A 490 -13.12 22.63 -0.73
C VAL A 490 -12.32 23.62 -1.56
N GLN A 491 -11.17 23.19 -2.08
CA GLN A 491 -10.42 23.89 -3.11
C GLN A 491 -10.40 23.02 -4.36
N ILE A 492 -10.84 23.57 -5.49
CA ILE A 492 -10.84 22.88 -6.79
C ILE A 492 -9.90 23.64 -7.74
N PRO A 493 -8.92 22.97 -8.37
CA PRO A 493 -7.99 23.64 -9.27
C PRO A 493 -8.67 24.12 -10.55
N ALA A 494 -8.12 25.18 -11.17
CA ALA A 494 -8.60 25.70 -12.43
C ALA A 494 -8.61 24.62 -13.53
N ASN A 495 -9.49 24.76 -14.53
CA ASN A 495 -9.64 23.82 -15.64
C ASN A 495 -10.07 22.39 -15.22
N THR A 496 -10.62 22.24 -14.02
CA THR A 496 -11.26 21.01 -13.54
C THR A 496 -12.69 21.29 -13.10
N ARG A 497 -13.46 20.21 -12.86
CA ARG A 497 -14.78 20.28 -12.23
C ARG A 497 -14.84 19.32 -11.06
N ALA A 498 -15.78 19.53 -10.14
CA ALA A 498 -15.98 18.62 -9.01
C ALA A 498 -17.45 18.31 -8.75
N THR A 499 -17.72 17.09 -8.30
CA THR A 499 -18.99 16.72 -7.66
C THR A 499 -18.76 16.65 -6.16
N VAL A 500 -19.42 17.53 -5.40
CA VAL A 500 -19.39 17.53 -3.94
C VAL A 500 -20.59 16.73 -3.41
N ARG A 501 -20.32 15.69 -2.62
CA ARG A 501 -21.35 14.87 -1.96
C ARG A 501 -21.27 15.06 -0.46
N LEU A 502 -22.31 15.66 0.10
CA LEU A 502 -22.39 15.92 1.54
C LEU A 502 -23.07 14.74 2.25
N PRO A 503 -22.48 14.21 3.34
CA PRO A 503 -23.01 13.05 4.05
C PRO A 503 -24.35 13.41 4.72
N LYS A 504 -25.38 12.59 4.49
CA LYS A 504 -26.72 12.70 5.14
C LYS A 504 -27.38 14.09 5.00
N ALA A 505 -26.98 14.87 4.00
CA ALA A 505 -27.48 16.23 3.82
C ALA A 505 -28.94 16.26 3.36
N LYS A 506 -29.72 17.18 3.92
CA LYS A 506 -31.09 17.49 3.47
C LYS A 506 -31.03 18.80 2.69
N SER A 507 -31.48 18.79 1.43
CA SER A 507 -31.34 19.91 0.48
C SER A 507 -31.68 21.29 1.07
N GLY A 508 -32.77 21.41 1.85
CA GLY A 508 -33.20 22.68 2.45
C GLY A 508 -32.34 23.21 3.62
N GLN A 509 -31.31 22.47 4.05
CA GLN A 509 -30.43 22.83 5.17
C GLN A 509 -28.98 23.09 4.72
N VAL A 510 -28.70 22.98 3.42
CA VAL A 510 -27.35 23.15 2.89
C VAL A 510 -27.14 24.57 2.42
N THR A 511 -26.04 25.17 2.88
CA THR A 511 -25.57 26.47 2.41
C THR A 511 -24.21 26.34 1.74
N GLU A 512 -24.02 27.04 0.62
CA GLU A 512 -22.73 27.28 0.00
C GLU A 512 -22.29 28.72 0.28
N SER A 513 -21.12 28.91 0.88
CA SER A 513 -20.60 30.25 1.22
C SER A 513 -21.62 31.13 1.98
N GLY A 514 -22.42 30.51 2.86
CA GLY A 514 -23.45 31.17 3.65
C GLY A 514 -24.80 31.39 2.95
N LYS A 515 -24.99 30.93 1.69
CA LYS A 515 -26.24 31.07 0.93
C LYS A 515 -26.92 29.71 0.72
N PRO A 516 -28.25 29.58 0.87
CA PRO A 516 -28.95 28.32 0.59
C PRO A 516 -28.72 27.84 -0.84
N ILE A 517 -28.41 26.55 -1.03
CA ILE A 517 -28.21 25.97 -2.37
C ILE A 517 -29.49 26.02 -3.22
N SER A 518 -30.68 26.04 -2.62
CA SER A 518 -31.97 26.23 -3.32
C SER A 518 -32.11 27.58 -4.03
N GLN A 519 -31.14 28.50 -3.86
CA GLN A 519 -31.07 29.82 -4.50
C GLN A 519 -29.78 30.02 -5.32
N GLY A 520 -28.97 28.97 -5.53
CA GLY A 520 -27.72 29.00 -6.28
C GLY A 520 -27.84 28.33 -7.65
N ASN A 521 -27.17 28.92 -8.66
CA ASN A 521 -27.27 28.65 -10.10
C ASN A 521 -27.20 27.19 -10.54
#